data_AF-A0A370FRG3-F1
#
_entry.id   AF-A0A370FRG3-F1
#
_cell.length_a   1.000
_cell.length_b   1.000
_cell.length_c   1.000
_cell.angle_alpha   90.00
_cell.angle_beta   90.00
_cell.angle_gamma   90.00
#
_symmetry.space_group_name_H-M   'P 1'
#
loop_
_entity.id
_entity.type
_entity.pdbx_description
1 polymer ?
#
loop_
_entity_poly.entity_id
_entity_poly.type
_entity_poly.pdbx_seq_one_letter_code
_entity_poly.pdbx_strand_id
1 'polypeptide(L)' 'MMRRGRKTLVALDSGNWCFGRIVGRRRCESGVRVQLLQHDAGGKYPLFAVAESSVGDGFAL' A
#
# COMPACT_ATOMS: atom_id res chain seq x y z
N MET A 1 -1.03 -18.51 9.02
CA MET A 1 0.31 -17.90 9.10
C MET A 1 0.40 -16.78 8.05
N MET A 2 0.22 -15.52 8.44
CA MET A 2 0.32 -14.40 7.49
C MET A 2 1.75 -14.32 6.96
N ARG A 3 1.94 -14.56 5.65
CA ARG A 3 3.22 -14.38 4.97
C ARG A 3 3.76 -12.99 5.32
N ARG A 4 5.03 -12.92 5.73
CA ARG A 4 5.75 -11.67 6.04
C ARG A 4 5.78 -10.81 4.78
N GLY A 5 4.76 -9.97 4.59
CA GLY A 5 4.61 -9.11 3.42
C GLY A 5 5.81 -8.18 3.27
N ARG A 6 6.28 -7.99 2.03
CA ARG A 6 7.38 -7.08 1.72
C ARG A 6 6.97 -5.66 2.11
N LYS A 7 7.90 -4.89 2.66
CA LYS A 7 7.68 -3.46 2.87
C LYS A 7 7.84 -2.77 1.52
N THR A 8 6.92 -1.85 1.23
CA THR A 8 6.88 -1.10 -0.01
C THR A 8 6.84 0.39 0.32
N LEU A 9 7.54 1.18 -0.48
CA LEU A 9 7.50 2.63 -0.38
C LEU A 9 6.28 3.12 -1.16
N VAL A 10 5.47 3.95 -0.51
CA VAL A 10 4.22 4.48 -1.09
C VAL A 10 4.30 6.00 -1.12
N ALA A 11 4.15 6.57 -2.31
CA ALA A 11 3.95 8.00 -2.51
C ALA A 11 2.45 8.30 -2.37
N LEU A 12 2.06 9.10 -1.39
CA LEU A 12 0.67 9.49 -1.14
C LEU A 12 0.28 10.66 -2.03
N ASP A 13 -1.02 10.80 -2.32
CA ASP A 13 -1.56 11.90 -3.13
C ASP A 13 -1.35 13.28 -2.50
N SER A 14 -1.10 13.33 -1.19
CA SER A 14 -0.69 14.56 -0.50
C SER A 14 0.74 15.00 -0.82
N GLY A 15 1.50 14.23 -1.62
CA GLY A 15 2.93 14.43 -1.87
C GLY A 15 3.86 13.87 -0.79
N ASN A 16 3.31 13.32 0.29
CA ASN A 16 4.09 12.67 1.36
C ASN A 16 4.45 11.23 0.99
N TRP A 17 5.45 10.67 1.66
CA TRP A 17 5.91 9.31 1.43
C TRP A 17 5.84 8.51 2.72
N CYS A 18 5.45 7.24 2.62
CA CYS A 18 5.43 6.35 3.78
C CYS A 18 5.81 4.91 3.40
N PHE A 19 6.25 4.14 4.40
CA PHE A 19 6.42 2.70 4.25
C PHE A 19 5.15 1.98 4.66
N GLY A 20 4.64 1.12 3.76
CA GLY A 20 3.47 0.31 3.99
C GLY A 20 3.67 -1.14 3.57
N ARG A 21 2.62 -1.94 3.74
CA ARG A 21 2.51 -3.26 3.12
C ARG A 21 1.36 -3.26 2.15
N ILE A 22 1.58 -3.84 0.98
CA ILE A 22 0.51 -4.04 0.00
C ILE A 22 0.01 -5.47 0.12
N VAL A 23 -1.30 -5.62 0.33
CA VAL A 23 -1.98 -6.91 0.39
C VAL A 23 -2.85 -7.08 -0.86
N GLY A 24 -2.84 -8.28 -1.44
CA GLY A 24 -3.61 -8.58 -2.65
C GLY A 24 -2.92 -9.62 -3.55
N ARG A 25 -3.68 -10.12 -4.53
CA ARG A 25 -3.22 -11.16 -5.48
C ARG A 25 -2.38 -10.64 -6.65
N ARG A 26 -2.29 -9.32 -6.87
CA ARG A 26 -1.53 -8.73 -7.98
C ARG A 26 -0.05 -8.60 -7.66
N ARG A 27 0.80 -8.85 -8.67
CA ARG A 27 2.23 -8.50 -8.60
C ARG A 27 2.32 -6.99 -8.39
N CYS A 28 3.03 -6.56 -7.35
CA CYS A 28 3.29 -5.15 -7.08
C CYS A 28 4.25 -4.64 -8.16
N GLU A 29 3.69 -4.17 -9.28
CA GLU A 29 4.41 -3.37 -10.26
C GLU A 29 4.58 -1.95 -9.69
N SER A 30 5.72 -1.31 -9.97
CA SER A 30 5.92 0.08 -9.59
C SER A 30 4.94 0.97 -10.37
N GLY A 31 4.43 2.03 -9.73
CA GLY A 31 3.44 2.93 -10.32
C GLY A 31 1.99 2.45 -10.20
N VAL A 32 1.72 1.39 -9.43
CA VAL A 32 0.35 0.92 -9.18
C VAL A 32 -0.31 1.79 -8.11
N ARG A 33 -1.55 2.24 -8.40
CA ARG A 33 -2.42 2.92 -7.42
C ARG A 33 -2.76 2.00 -6.26
N VAL A 34 -2.68 2.53 -5.05
CA VAL A 34 -3.02 1.82 -3.83
C VAL A 34 -3.98 2.61 -2.96
N GLN A 35 -4.80 1.92 -2.19
CA GLN A 35 -5.74 2.49 -1.25
C GLN A 35 -5.43 2.00 0.16
N LEU A 36 -5.50 2.89 1.14
CA LEU A 36 -5.31 2.55 2.54
C LEU A 36 -6.48 1.68 3.01
N LEU A 37 -6.20 0.43 3.37
CA LEU A 37 -7.20 -0.50 3.89
C LEU A 37 -7.41 -0.30 5.39
N GLN A 38 -6.30 -0.25 6.12
CA GLN A 38 -6.35 -0.21 7.58
C GLN A 38 -5.06 0.35 8.14
N HIS A 39 -5.23 1.28 9.08
CA HIS A 39 -4.18 1.75 9.97
C HIS A 39 -4.49 1.25 11.38
N ASP A 40 -4.55 -0.08 11.56
CA ASP A 40 -4.87 -0.64 12.88
C ASP A 40 -3.73 -0.35 13.88
N ALA A 41 -4.11 0.09 15.08
CA ALA A 41 -3.23 0.54 16.17
C ALA A 41 -2.26 -0.53 16.71
N GLY A 42 -2.30 -1.77 16.21
CA GLY A 42 -1.33 -2.84 16.51
C GLY A 42 -0.31 -3.13 15.40
N GLY A 43 -0.51 -2.55 14.21
CA GLY A 43 0.34 -2.77 13.05
C GLY A 43 1.46 -1.73 12.97
N LYS A 44 2.73 -2.15 12.96
CA LYS A 44 3.88 -1.24 12.80
C LYS A 44 3.87 -0.43 11.49
N TYR A 45 3.08 -0.86 10.49
CA TYR A 45 3.01 -0.23 9.17
C TYR A 45 1.57 -0.22 8.65
N PRO A 46 1.14 0.85 7.95
CA PRO A 46 -0.13 0.89 7.25
C PRO A 46 -0.25 -0.25 6.23
N LEU A 47 -1.48 -0.76 6.10
CA LEU A 47 -1.83 -1.76 5.10
C LEU A 47 -2.56 -1.09 3.94
N PHE A 48 -2.10 -1.38 2.74
CA PHE A 48 -2.66 -0.89 1.49
C PHE A 48 -3.15 -2.07 0.65
N ALA A 49 -4.20 -1.86 -0.13
CA ALA A 49 -4.55 -2.75 -1.24
C ALA A 49 -4.23 -2.07 -2.57
N VAL A 50 -4.02 -2.87 -3.61
CA VAL A 50 -4.03 -2.36 -4.99
C VAL A 50 -5.43 -1.81 -5.28
N ALA A 51 -5.48 -0.54 -5.66
CA ALA A 51 -6.72 0.14 -6.01
C ALA A 51 -7.07 -0.09 -7.49
N GLU A 52 -8.33 0.14 -7.85
CA GLU A 52 -8.72 0.19 -9.25
C GLU A 52 -8.12 1.42 -9.94
N SER A 53 -8.02 1.38 -11.27
CA SER A 53 -7.25 2.32 -12.08
C SER A 53 -7.64 3.81 -11.91
N SER A 54 -8.82 4.09 -11.36
CA SER A 54 -9.38 5.43 -11.16
C SER A 54 -9.48 5.87 -9.70
N VAL A 55 -8.99 5.06 -8.75
CA VAL A 55 -9.12 5.32 -7.30
C VAL A 55 -7.81 5.02 -6.57
N GLY A 56 -7.64 5.57 -5.39
CA GLY A 56 -6.49 5.32 -4.51
C GLY A 56 -6.09 6.54 -3.70
N ASP A 57 -5.22 6.32 -2.73
CA ASP A 57 -4.62 7.34 -1.86
C ASP A 57 -3.11 7.53 -2.13
N GLY A 58 -2.53 6.72 -3.03
CA GLY A 58 -1.13 6.80 -3.39
C GLY A 58 -0.68 5.79 -4.45
N PHE A 59 0.64 5.71 -4.66
CA PHE A 59 1.32 4.83 -5.61
C PHE A 59 2.43 4.02 -4.95
N ALA A 60 2.53 2.75 -5.32
CA ALA A 60 3.58 1.84 -4.86
C ALA A 60 4.84 1.90 -5.74
N LEU A 61 6.02 1.84 -5.12
CA LEU A 61 7.32 1.76 -5.80
C LEU A 61 8.02 0.42 -5.58
#